data_AF-A0A958CVN8-F1
#
_entry.id   AF-A0A958CVN8-F1
#
_cell.length_a   1.000
_cell.length_b   1.000
_cell.length_c   1.000
_cell.angle_alpha   90.00
_cell.angle_beta   90.00
_cell.angle_gamma   90.00
#
_symmetry.space_group_name_H-M   'P 1'
#
loop_
_entity.id
_entity.type
_entity.pdbx_description
1 polymer ?
#
loop_
_entity_poly.entity_id
_entity_poly.type
_entity_poly.pdbx_seq_one_letter_code
_entity_poly.pdbx_strand_id
1 'polypeptide(L)' 'MAEATKNGNGTAVVEQKSMLLLDLGTKSKKNVRRLRKGRGKLLNRINSTIEDLKADGEIDENSQVVVVVVKQRDRKRGWW' A
#
# COMPACT_ATOMS: atom_id res chain seq x y z
N MET A 1 16.45 48.52 24.27
CA MET A 1 17.28 47.46 23.67
C MET A 1 16.34 46.30 23.38
N ALA A 2 16.21 45.95 22.11
CA ALA A 2 15.27 44.96 21.61
C ALA A 2 15.92 43.58 21.58
N GLU A 3 15.21 42.54 22.01
CA GLU A 3 15.48 41.19 21.51
C GLU A 3 14.15 40.42 21.47
N ALA A 4 13.61 40.33 20.26
CA ALA A 4 12.42 39.56 19.95
C ALA A 4 12.77 38.06 20.01
N THR A 5 12.13 37.33 20.91
CA THR A 5 12.25 35.88 20.97
C THR A 5 11.47 35.24 19.81
N LYS A 6 12.18 34.38 19.11
CA LYS A 6 11.85 33.72 17.84
C LYS A 6 10.60 32.84 17.97
N ASN A 7 9.48 33.28 17.39
CA ASN A 7 8.29 32.45 17.22
C ASN A 7 8.62 31.33 16.22
N GLY A 8 8.96 30.16 16.75
CA GLY A 8 9.09 28.92 15.99
C GLY A 8 7.72 28.50 15.47
N ASN A 9 7.33 29.05 14.32
CA ASN A 9 6.22 28.54 13.54
C ASN A 9 6.66 27.19 12.97
N GLY A 10 6.50 26.13 13.77
CA GLY A 10 6.61 24.75 13.33
C GLY A 10 5.46 24.45 12.40
N THR A 11 5.53 24.93 11.16
CA THR A 11 4.68 24.46 10.08
C THR A 11 5.03 22.98 9.92
N ALA A 12 4.24 22.11 10.54
CA ALA A 12 4.26 20.70 10.25
C ALA A 12 3.99 20.58 8.76
N VAL A 13 5.06 20.44 7.99
CA VAL A 13 4.98 20.12 6.57
C VAL A 13 4.37 18.73 6.58
N VAL A 14 3.06 18.66 6.37
CA VAL A 14 2.40 17.39 6.08
C VAL A 14 2.97 17.02 4.73
N GLU A 15 4.06 16.26 4.76
CA GLU A 15 4.65 15.64 3.60
C GLU A 15 3.51 14.88 2.93
N GLN A 16 3.02 15.42 1.81
CA GLN A 16 1.95 14.83 1.03
C GLN A 16 2.53 13.57 0.39
N LYS A 17 2.61 12.49 1.17
CA LYS A 17 3.08 11.20 0.71
C LYS A 17 2.07 10.72 -0.33
N SER A 18 2.47 10.77 -1.60
CA SER A 18 1.64 10.34 -2.72
C SER A 18 1.21 8.89 -2.50
N MET A 19 -0.10 8.65 -2.50
CA MET A 19 -0.65 7.31 -2.34
C MET A 19 -0.47 6.53 -3.65
N LEU A 20 0.34 5.48 -3.60
CA LEU A 20 0.58 4.60 -4.75
C LEU A 20 -0.47 3.48 -4.77
N LEU A 21 -1.35 3.49 -5.78
CA LEU A 21 -2.34 2.43 -5.99
C LEU A 21 -1.81 1.39 -6.96
N LEU A 22 -1.53 0.19 -6.46
CA LEU A 22 -1.07 -0.95 -7.27
C LEU A 22 -2.23 -1.91 -7.56
N ASP A 23 -2.68 -1.99 -8.82
CA ASP A 23 -3.62 -3.02 -9.24
C ASP A 23 -2.88 -4.29 -9.69
N LEU A 24 -3.04 -5.37 -8.91
CA LEU A 24 -2.49 -6.68 -9.23
C LEU A 24 -3.40 -7.52 -10.14
N GLY A 25 -4.56 -6.98 -10.53
CA GLY A 25 -5.60 -7.66 -11.29
C GLY A 25 -6.26 -8.80 -10.53
N THR A 26 -7.13 -9.54 -11.21
CA THR A 26 -7.84 -10.68 -10.60
C THR A 26 -6.88 -11.82 -10.24
N LYS A 27 -7.13 -12.45 -9.10
CA LYS A 27 -6.38 -13.63 -8.63
C LYS A 27 -7.34 -14.74 -8.22
N SER A 28 -6.91 -15.99 -8.38
CA SER A 28 -7.70 -17.15 -8.01
C SER A 28 -8.05 -17.14 -6.52
N LYS A 29 -9.24 -17.64 -6.18
CA LYS A 29 -9.73 -17.78 -4.79
C LYS A 29 -8.71 -18.49 -3.88
N LYS A 30 -7.99 -19.48 -4.41
CA LYS A 30 -6.94 -20.23 -3.69
C LYS A 30 -5.75 -19.34 -3.34
N ASN A 31 -5.30 -18.50 -4.27
CA ASN A 31 -4.18 -17.57 -4.05
C ASN A 31 -4.56 -16.50 -3.02
N VAL A 32 -5.75 -15.91 -3.17
CA VAL A 32 -6.30 -14.93 -2.22
C VAL A 32 -6.41 -15.53 -0.80
N ARG A 33 -6.94 -16.76 -0.67
CA ARG A 33 -7.02 -17.46 0.62
C ARG A 33 -5.64 -17.73 1.23
N ARG A 34 -4.62 -18.02 0.43
CA ARG A 34 -3.26 -18.24 0.92
C ARG A 34 -2.60 -16.94 1.37
N LEU A 35 -2.75 -15.85 0.60
CA LEU A 35 -2.30 -14.52 0.97
C LEU A 35 -2.88 -14.07 2.32
N ARG A 36 -4.20 -14.21 2.51
CA ARG A 36 -4.87 -13.90 3.79
C ARG A 36 -4.37 -14.73 4.99
N LYS A 37 -3.63 -15.81 4.75
CA LYS A 37 -2.99 -16.65 5.78
C LYS A 37 -1.48 -16.37 5.88
N GLY A 38 -0.98 -15.31 5.28
CA GLY A 38 0.44 -14.96 5.29
C GLY A 38 1.34 -15.93 4.53
N ARG A 39 0.84 -16.56 3.45
CA ARG A 39 1.66 -17.54 2.69
C ARG A 39 1.34 -17.62 1.20
N GLY A 40 2.27 -18.21 0.45
CA GLY A 40 2.07 -18.65 -0.93
C GLY A 40 2.46 -17.62 -2.00
N LYS A 41 2.44 -18.05 -3.27
CA LYS A 41 3.01 -17.31 -4.41
C LYS A 41 2.55 -15.85 -4.55
N LEU A 42 1.31 -15.54 -4.15
CA LEU A 42 0.79 -14.17 -4.23
C LEU A 42 1.44 -13.25 -3.18
N LEU A 43 1.73 -13.75 -1.97
CA LEU A 43 2.48 -13.01 -0.97
C LEU A 43 3.90 -12.74 -1.47
N ASN A 44 4.58 -13.78 -1.98
CA ASN A 44 5.94 -13.63 -2.50
C ASN A 44 6.00 -12.55 -3.59
N ARG A 45 5.04 -12.56 -4.52
CA ARG A 45 4.96 -11.54 -5.56
C ARG A 45 4.74 -10.13 -4.99
N ILE A 46 3.87 -9.98 -3.99
CA ILE A 46 3.64 -8.69 -3.32
C ILE A 46 4.92 -8.20 -2.65
N ASN A 47 5.63 -9.06 -1.94
CA ASN A 47 6.88 -8.69 -1.27
C ASN A 47 7.94 -8.25 -2.27
N SER A 48 8.16 -9.01 -3.35
CA SER A 48 9.10 -8.61 -4.41
C SER A 48 8.72 -7.26 -5.02
N THR A 49 7.44 -7.02 -5.31
CA THR A 49 7.01 -5.72 -5.84
C THR A 49 7.22 -4.57 -4.83
N ILE A 50 7.05 -4.82 -3.52
CA ILE A 50 7.36 -3.80 -2.51
C ILE A 50 8.86 -3.54 -2.43
N GLU A 51 9.69 -4.59 -2.54
CA GLU A 51 11.15 -4.46 -2.56
C GLU A 51 11.61 -3.66 -3.78
N ASP A 52 11.07 -3.95 -4.97
CA ASP A 52 11.35 -3.21 -6.20
C ASP A 52 10.95 -1.72 -6.05
N LEU A 53 9.75 -1.44 -5.53
CA LEU A 53 9.28 -0.06 -5.31
C LEU A 53 10.11 0.70 -4.27
N LYS A 54 10.67 0.01 -3.28
CA LYS A 54 11.61 0.62 -2.33
C LYS A 54 12.94 0.92 -3.00
N ALA A 55 13.45 -0.01 -3.81
CA ALA A 55 14.71 0.16 -4.54
C ALA A 55 14.64 1.33 -5.55
N ASP A 56 13.47 1.52 -6.18
CA ASP A 56 13.21 2.62 -7.12
C ASP A 56 12.95 3.97 -6.42
N GLY A 57 12.84 3.98 -5.08
CA GLY A 57 12.58 5.20 -4.30
C GLY A 57 11.12 5.67 -4.31
N GLU A 58 10.20 4.87 -4.87
CA GLU A 58 8.76 5.17 -4.92
C GLU A 58 8.08 4.99 -3.56
N ILE A 59 8.63 4.11 -2.71
CA ILE A 59 8.19 3.92 -1.33
C ILE A 59 9.40 4.06 -0.41
N ASP A 60 9.28 4.91 0.61
CA ASP A 60 10.29 5.04 1.65
C ASP A 60 10.63 3.68 2.31
N GLU A 61 11.91 3.45 2.59
CA GLU A 61 12.42 2.18 3.13
C GLU A 61 11.73 1.75 4.43
N ASN A 62 11.34 2.72 5.26
CA ASN A 62 10.69 2.53 6.56
C ASN A 62 9.16 2.68 6.50
N SER A 63 8.58 2.79 5.30
CA SER A 63 7.14 2.97 5.16
C SER A 63 6.36 1.71 5.56
N GLN A 64 5.34 1.88 6.39
CA GLN A 64 4.39 0.81 6.72
C GLN A 64 3.46 0.56 5.52
N VAL A 65 3.53 -0.64 4.93
CA VAL A 65 2.69 -1.01 3.77
C VAL A 65 1.43 -1.74 4.24
N VAL A 66 0.26 -1.21 3.89
CA VAL A 66 -1.04 -1.84 4.15
C VAL A 66 -1.59 -2.44 2.86
N VAL A 67 -1.75 -3.77 2.84
CA VAL A 67 -2.29 -4.49 1.67
C VAL A 67 -3.77 -4.79 1.85
N VAL A 68 -4.62 -4.12 1.07
CA VAL A 68 -6.08 -4.34 1.08
C VAL A 68 -6.48 -5.36 0.02
N VAL A 69 -7.17 -6.42 0.43
CA VAL A 69 -7.60 -7.51 -0.45
C VAL A 69 -9.12 -7.47 -0.62
N VAL A 70 -9.58 -7.07 -1.81
CA VAL A 70 -11.01 -7.02 -2.15
C VAL A 70 -11.42 -8.30 -2.87
N LYS A 71 -12.54 -8.91 -2.44
CA LYS A 71 -13.18 -10.01 -3.18
C LYS A 71 -14.30 -9.45 -4.05
N GLN A 72 -14.12 -9.49 -5.36
CA GLN A 72 -15.22 -9.24 -6.29
C GLN A 72 -16.29 -10.33 -6.12
N ARG A 73 -17.55 -9.94 -5.87
CA ARG A 73 -18.68 -10.88 -5.86
C ARG A 73 -19.04 -11.20 -7.30
N ASP A 74 -19.10 -12.49 -7.63
CA ASP A 74 -19.59 -12.94 -8.93
C ASP A 74 -21.04 -12.44 -9.11
N ARG A 75 -21.32 -11.75 -10.22
CA ARG A 75 -22.70 -11.42 -10.59
C ARG A 75 -23.42 -12.74 -10.83
N LYS A 76 -24.53 -12.99 -10.10
CA LYS A 76 -25.35 -14.18 -10.33
C LYS A 76 -25.71 -14.20 -11.81
N ARG A 77 -25.19 -15.18 -12.56
CA ARG A 77 -25.64 -15.44 -13.93
C ARG A 77 -27.14 -15.74 -13.82
N GLY A 78 -27.96 -14.89 -14.43
CA GLY A 78 -29.40 -15.08 -14.46
C GLY A 78 -29.68 -16.49 -14.96
N TRP A 79 -30.43 -17.24 -14.17
CA TRP A 79 -30.92 -18.56 -14.53
C TRP A 79 -32.09 -18.30 -15.49
N TRP A 80 -31.82 -18.47 -16.77
CA TRP A 80 -32.81 -18.58 -17.84
C TRP A 80 -32.58 -19.94 -18.48
#